data_AF-A0A1S3WWQ8-F1
#
_entry.id   AF-A0A1S3WWQ8-F1
#
_cell.length_a   1.000
_cell.length_b   1.000
_cell.length_c   1.000
_cell.angle_alpha   90.00
_cell.angle_beta   90.00
_cell.angle_gamma   90.00
#
_symmetry.space_group_name_H-M   'P 1'
#
loop_
_entity.id
_entity.type
_entity.pdbx_description
1 polymer ?
#
loop_
_entity_poly.entity_id
_entity_poly.type
_entity_poly.pdbx_seq_one_letter_code
_entity_poly.pdbx_strand_id
1 'polypeptide(L)'
;EALSVAKVQVEMGAQVLDINMDDGMLDGPSAMTRFCNFIASEPDIAKVPLCIDSSNFAVIEAGLKCCQGKCIVNSISLKEGEDDFLEKAGKIKKFGAAVVVMAFDEEGQ
;
A
#
# COMPACT_ATOMS: atom_id res chain seq x y z
N GLU A 1 16.51 -6.64 -10.10
CA GLU A 1 16.16 -7.83 -9.31
C GLU A 1 14.82 -7.69 -8.60
N ALA A 2 14.56 -6.65 -7.80
CA ALA A 2 13.26 -6.52 -7.12
C ALA A 2 12.04 -6.47 -8.09
N LEU A 3 12.14 -5.77 -9.23
CA LEU A 3 11.05 -5.74 -10.23
C LEU A 3 10.78 -7.10 -10.88
N SER A 4 11.77 -7.99 -11.01
CA SER A 4 11.53 -9.30 -11.63
C SER A 4 10.65 -10.18 -10.75
N VAL A 5 10.68 -10.00 -9.43
CA VAL A 5 9.76 -10.70 -8.52
C VAL A 5 8.31 -10.26 -8.76
N ALA A 6 8.07 -8.95 -8.88
CA ALA A 6 6.76 -8.41 -9.22
C ALA A 6 6.28 -8.91 -10.59
N LYS A 7 7.17 -8.90 -11.60
CA LYS A 7 6.86 -9.40 -12.94
C LYS A 7 6.47 -10.88 -12.94
N VAL A 8 7.26 -11.73 -12.29
CA VAL A 8 6.98 -13.17 -12.19
C VAL A 8 5.64 -13.44 -11.51
N GLN A 9 5.30 -12.71 -10.43
CA GLN A 9 3.99 -12.87 -9.79
C GLN A 9 2.83 -12.55 -10.74
N VAL A 10 2.94 -11.49 -11.53
CA VAL A 10 1.92 -11.11 -12.52
C VAL A 10 1.85 -12.14 -13.65
N GLU A 11 2.98 -12.66 -14.13
CA GLU A 11 3.04 -13.74 -15.11
C GLU A 11 2.44 -15.06 -14.58
N MET A 12 2.55 -15.31 -13.27
CA MET A 12 1.94 -16.44 -12.57
C MET A 12 0.47 -16.20 -12.20
N GLY A 13 -0.13 -15.08 -12.62
CA GLY A 13 -1.57 -14.82 -12.50
C GLY A 13 -2.00 -13.99 -11.30
N ALA A 14 -1.07 -13.35 -10.56
CA ALA A 14 -1.43 -12.40 -9.52
C ALA A 14 -2.24 -11.23 -10.13
N GLN A 15 -3.44 -10.98 -9.58
CA GLN A 15 -4.34 -9.91 -10.03
C GLN A 15 -4.16 -8.60 -9.25
N VAL A 16 -3.38 -8.64 -8.18
CA VAL A 16 -3.00 -7.52 -7.30
C VAL A 16 -1.57 -7.81 -6.85
N LEU A 17 -0.74 -6.78 -6.71
CA LEU A 17 0.56 -6.90 -6.06
C LEU A 17 0.56 -6.16 -4.72
N ASP A 18 0.85 -6.91 -3.66
CA ASP A 18 1.05 -6.35 -2.32
C ASP A 18 2.50 -5.94 -2.13
N ILE A 19 2.71 -4.66 -1.81
CA ILE A 19 4.02 -4.03 -1.71
C ILE A 19 4.22 -3.58 -0.27
N ASN A 20 5.18 -4.22 0.40
CA ASN A 20 5.59 -3.86 1.76
C ASN A 20 7.07 -3.45 1.77
N MET A 21 7.37 -2.32 2.40
CA MET A 21 8.72 -1.74 2.52
C MET A 21 9.10 -1.46 3.99
N ASP A 22 8.38 -2.06 4.94
CA ASP A 22 8.64 -1.92 6.36
C ASP A 22 9.87 -2.76 6.75
N ASP A 23 10.99 -2.09 6.97
CA ASP A 23 12.19 -2.66 7.57
C ASP A 23 12.94 -1.56 8.32
N GLY A 24 13.55 -1.89 9.47
CA GLY A 24 14.24 -0.92 10.32
C GLY A 24 15.46 -0.25 9.67
N MET A 25 15.97 -0.81 8.56
CA MET A 25 17.09 -0.27 7.79
C MET A 25 16.66 0.61 6.62
N LEU A 26 15.35 0.71 6.34
CA LEU A 26 14.81 1.44 5.19
C LEU A 26 14.14 2.75 5.60
N ASP A 27 14.29 3.76 4.75
CA ASP A 27 13.40 4.92 4.73
C ASP A 27 12.10 4.53 4.02
N GLY A 28 11.11 4.07 4.80
CA GLY A 28 9.85 3.51 4.30
C GLY A 28 9.15 4.37 3.24
N PRO A 29 8.83 5.66 3.51
CA PRO A 29 8.18 6.52 2.52
C PRO A 29 8.95 6.65 1.21
N SER A 30 10.28 6.81 1.28
CA SER A 30 11.14 6.91 0.09
C SER A 30 11.23 5.59 -0.67
N ALA A 31 11.36 4.46 0.04
CA ALA A 31 11.43 3.13 -0.54
C ALA A 31 10.12 2.78 -1.27
N MET A 32 8.97 3.01 -0.61
CA MET A 32 7.65 2.79 -1.20
C MET A 32 7.44 3.64 -2.46
N THR A 33 7.73 4.94 -2.37
CA THR A 33 7.61 5.86 -3.51
C THR A 33 8.48 5.41 -4.68
N ARG A 34 9.74 5.07 -4.39
CA ARG A 34 10.70 4.63 -5.42
C ARG A 34 10.23 3.35 -6.11
N PHE A 35 9.76 2.37 -5.34
CA PHE A 35 9.35 1.09 -5.91
C PHE A 35 8.05 1.20 -6.70
N CYS A 36 7.07 1.96 -6.21
CA CYS A 36 5.83 2.23 -6.95
C CYS A 36 6.11 2.93 -8.30
N ASN A 37 7.03 3.91 -8.32
CA ASN A 37 7.43 4.57 -9.56
C ASN A 37 8.15 3.62 -10.52
N PHE A 38 8.97 2.70 -10.01
CA PHE A 38 9.60 1.66 -10.84
C PHE A 38 8.57 0.71 -11.43
N ILE A 39 7.56 0.28 -10.66
CA ILE A 39 6.45 -0.52 -11.18
C ILE A 39 5.70 0.23 -12.29
N ALA A 40 5.37 1.50 -12.06
CA ALA A 40 4.67 2.32 -13.04
C ALA A 40 5.44 2.49 -14.36
N SER A 41 6.78 2.38 -14.33
CA SER A 41 7.62 2.43 -15.52
C SER A 41 7.69 1.12 -16.32
N GLU A 42 7.15 0.02 -15.79
CA GLU A 42 7.16 -1.31 -16.42
C GLU A 42 5.73 -1.73 -16.80
N PRO A 43 5.33 -1.61 -18.09
CA PRO A 43 3.96 -1.87 -18.54
C PRO A 43 3.44 -3.28 -18.22
N ASP A 44 4.34 -4.27 -18.21
CA ASP A 44 3.96 -5.66 -17.92
C ASP A 44 3.48 -5.84 -16.47
N ILE A 45 3.93 -4.98 -15.56
CA ILE A 45 3.58 -5.00 -14.13
C ILE A 45 2.45 -4.00 -13.85
N ALA A 46 2.51 -2.80 -14.44
CA ALA A 46 1.57 -1.71 -14.20
C ALA A 46 0.10 -2.00 -14.59
N LYS A 47 -0.17 -3.15 -15.22
CA LYS A 47 -1.52 -3.60 -15.61
C LYS A 47 -2.37 -4.11 -14.44
N VAL A 48 -1.78 -4.42 -13.29
CA VAL A 48 -2.51 -4.84 -12.08
C VAL A 48 -2.46 -3.76 -11.00
N PRO A 49 -3.52 -3.59 -10.20
CA PRO A 49 -3.53 -2.64 -9.08
C PRO A 49 -2.51 -3.03 -8.00
N LEU A 50 -2.04 -2.00 -7.28
CA LEU A 50 -1.14 -2.15 -6.14
C LEU A 50 -1.91 -2.12 -4.83
N CYS A 51 -1.56 -3.03 -3.94
CA CYS A 51 -1.92 -3.02 -2.53
C CYS A 51 -0.72 -2.44 -1.75
N ILE A 52 -0.91 -1.26 -1.18
CA ILE A 52 0.12 -0.53 -0.45
C ILE A 52 0.09 -1.00 0.99
N ASP A 53 1.05 -1.83 1.35
CA ASP A 53 1.16 -2.47 2.66
C ASP A 53 2.19 -1.77 3.55
N SER A 54 1.74 -1.25 4.68
CA SER A 54 2.61 -0.74 5.73
C SER A 54 1.85 -0.54 7.05
N SER A 55 2.56 -0.76 8.15
CA SER A 55 2.14 -0.38 9.50
C SER A 55 2.20 1.13 9.76
N ASN A 56 2.89 1.88 8.90
CA ASN A 56 3.08 3.33 9.01
C ASN A 56 2.25 4.08 7.96
N PHE A 57 1.29 4.88 8.43
CA PHE A 57 0.38 5.62 7.55
C PHE A 57 1.09 6.63 6.63
N ALA A 58 2.26 7.15 7.02
CA ALA A 58 3.05 8.03 6.16
C ALA A 58 3.58 7.29 4.91
N VAL A 59 3.89 6.01 5.03
CA VAL A 59 4.32 5.14 3.91
C VAL A 59 3.12 4.88 2.98
N ILE A 60 1.95 4.59 3.56
CA ILE A 60 0.70 4.45 2.80
C ILE A 60 0.41 5.72 2.00
N GLU A 61 0.44 6.89 2.64
CA GLU A 61 0.23 8.17 1.94
C GLU A 61 1.25 8.41 0.83
N ALA A 62 2.52 8.04 1.04
CA ALA A 62 3.56 8.19 0.02
C ALA A 62 3.26 7.31 -1.20
N GLY A 63 2.89 6.04 -0.99
CA GLY A 63 2.46 5.12 -2.04
C GLY A 63 1.22 5.62 -2.80
N LEU A 64 0.20 6.10 -2.09
CA LEU A 64 -1.03 6.64 -2.69
C LEU A 64 -0.76 7.88 -3.56
N LYS A 65 0.21 8.72 -3.20
CA LYS A 65 0.56 9.93 -3.98
C LYS A 65 1.24 9.62 -5.32
N CYS A 66 1.95 8.49 -5.43
CA CYS A 66 2.70 8.15 -6.64
C CYS A 66 2.00 7.12 -7.54
N CYS A 67 1.03 6.37 -7.04
CA CYS A 67 0.33 5.40 -7.86
C CYS A 67 -0.71 6.05 -8.78
N GLN A 68 -0.75 5.62 -10.04
CA GLN A 68 -1.80 5.98 -10.98
C GLN A 68 -2.89 4.90 -10.97
N GLY A 69 -4.15 5.32 -10.87
CA GLY A 69 -5.29 4.39 -10.79
C GLY A 69 -5.70 4.06 -9.35
N LYS A 70 -6.61 3.10 -9.20
CA LYS A 70 -7.14 2.72 -7.88
C LYS A 70 -6.19 1.73 -7.19
N CYS A 71 -5.68 2.13 -6.04
CA CYS A 71 -4.92 1.26 -5.14
C CYS A 71 -5.81 0.63 -4.06
N ILE A 72 -5.25 -0.35 -3.37
CA ILE A 72 -5.77 -0.88 -2.12
C ILE A 72 -4.81 -0.44 -1.01
N VAL A 73 -5.35 0.03 0.11
CA VAL A 73 -4.57 0.34 1.31
C VAL A 73 -4.60 -0.87 2.23
N ASN A 74 -3.43 -1.32 2.67
CA ASN A 74 -3.25 -2.37 3.67
C ASN A 74 -2.37 -1.80 4.80
N SER A 75 -2.91 -1.39 5.93
CA SER A 75 -4.33 -1.40 6.32
C SER A 75 -4.61 -0.24 7.30
N ILE A 76 -5.85 -0.12 7.74
CA ILE A 76 -6.22 0.67 8.92
C ILE A 76 -6.96 -0.22 9.92
N SER A 77 -7.04 0.20 11.18
CA SER A 77 -7.76 -0.52 12.23
C SER A 77 -8.22 0.45 13.33
N LEU A 78 -8.96 -0.06 14.32
CA LEU A 78 -9.40 0.70 15.50
C LEU A 78 -8.38 0.69 16.64
N LYS A 79 -7.19 0.11 16.43
CA LYS A 79 -6.14 -0.02 17.46
C LYS A 79 -5.80 1.30 18.17
N GLU A 80 -5.78 2.40 17.44
CA GLU A 80 -5.45 3.74 17.96
C GLU A 80 -6.73 4.59 18.21
N GLY A 81 -7.90 3.95 18.20
CA GLY A 81 -9.20 4.57 18.44
C GLY A 81 -9.98 4.99 17.19
N GLU A 82 -11.27 5.29 17.38
CA GLU A 82 -12.21 5.69 16.32
C GLU A 82 -11.78 6.98 15.59
N ASP A 83 -11.28 7.99 16.31
CA ASP A 83 -10.88 9.27 15.71
C ASP A 83 -9.72 9.10 14.71
N ASP A 84 -8.71 8.32 15.06
CA ASP A 84 -7.57 8.01 14.18
C ASP A 84 -8.03 7.19 12.96
N PHE A 85 -8.91 6.21 13.17
CA PHE A 85 -9.51 5.42 12.10
C PHE A 85 -10.28 6.31 11.10
N LEU A 86 -11.13 7.22 11.60
CA LEU A 86 -11.93 8.12 10.76
C LEU A 86 -11.05 9.13 10.01
N GLU A 87 -9.98 9.64 10.63
CA GLU A 87 -9.02 10.52 9.95
C GLU A 87 -8.36 9.79 8.77
N LYS A 88 -7.80 8.60 9.03
CA LYS A 88 -7.14 7.78 8.03
C LYS A 88 -8.11 7.36 6.92
N ALA A 89 -9.30 6.85 7.26
CA ALA A 89 -10.35 6.50 6.30
C ALA A 89 -10.77 7.69 5.44
N GLY A 90 -10.89 8.89 6.04
CA GLY A 90 -11.19 10.12 5.33
C GLY A 90 -10.11 10.49 4.30
N LYS A 91 -8.83 10.33 4.65
CA LYS A 91 -7.70 10.53 3.73
C LYS A 91 -7.73 9.50 2.59
N ILE A 92 -7.90 8.22 2.89
CA ILE A 92 -7.97 7.16 1.88
C ILE A 92 -9.13 7.41 0.90
N LYS A 93 -10.30 7.81 1.41
CA LYS A 93 -11.45 8.18 0.58
C LYS A 93 -11.15 9.35 -0.37
N LYS A 94 -10.37 10.35 0.08
CA LYS A 94 -9.93 11.47 -0.78
C LYS A 94 -9.04 10.99 -1.93
N PHE A 95 -8.20 9.97 -1.71
CA PHE A 95 -7.40 9.34 -2.77
C PHE A 95 -8.22 8.39 -3.67
N GLY A 96 -9.44 8.01 -3.27
CA GLY A 96 -10.29 7.11 -4.05
C GLY A 96 -9.81 5.65 -4.06
N ALA A 97 -9.00 5.27 -3.07
CA ALA A 97 -8.49 3.91 -2.90
C ALA A 97 -9.47 3.01 -2.12
N ALA A 98 -9.39 1.71 -2.37
CA ALA A 98 -9.99 0.69 -1.51
C ALA A 98 -9.15 0.50 -0.24
N VAL A 99 -9.69 -0.15 0.79
CA VAL A 99 -9.00 -0.32 2.08
C VAL A 99 -9.29 -1.67 2.70
N VAL A 100 -8.23 -2.30 3.21
CA VAL A 100 -8.29 -3.42 4.15
C VAL A 100 -8.45 -2.85 5.55
N VAL A 101 -9.49 -3.31 6.26
CA VAL A 101 -9.70 -2.98 7.67
C VAL A 101 -9.37 -4.21 8.49
N MET A 102 -8.35 -4.10 9.34
CA MET A 102 -7.98 -5.20 10.24
C MET A 102 -9.02 -5.30 11.36
N ALA A 103 -9.39 -6.53 11.72
CA ALA A 103 -10.09 -6.81 12.97
C ALA A 103 -9.09 -6.68 14.14
N PHE A 104 -8.80 -5.44 14.49
CA PHE A 104 -7.92 -5.06 15.60
C PHE A 104 -8.44 -3.73 16.15
N ASP A 105 -8.81 -3.71 17.42
CA ASP A 105 -9.34 -2.54 18.13
C ASP A 105 -8.52 -2.21 19.39
N GLU A 106 -9.05 -1.35 20.24
CA GLU A 106 -8.40 -0.89 21.47
C GLU A 106 -8.18 -2.02 22.50
N GLU A 107 -8.90 -3.15 22.38
CA GLU A 107 -8.76 -4.33 23.25
C GLU A 107 -7.75 -5.34 22.72
N GLY A 108 -7.33 -5.21 21.46
CA GLY A 108 -6.35 -6.08 20.83
C GLY A 108 -6.83 -6.67 19.51
N GLN A 109 -6.30 -7.84 19.18
CA GLN A 109 -6.65 -8.62 17.99
C GLN A 109 -7.76 -9.64 18.31
#